data_AF-A0A850SPB5-F1
#
_entry.id   AF-A0A850SPB5-F1
#
_cell.length_a   1.000
_cell.length_b   1.000
_cell.length_c   1.000
_cell.angle_alpha   90.00
_cell.angle_beta   90.00
_cell.angle_gamma   90.00
#
_symmetry.space_group_name_H-M   'P 1'
#
loop_
_entity.id
_entity.type
_entity.pdbx_description
1 polymer ?
#
loop_
_entity_poly.entity_id
_entity_poly.type
_entity_poly.pdbx_seq_one_letter_code
_entity_poly.pdbx_strand_id
1 'polypeptide(L)'
;MSLDVDFVRAQFPAFAVPALEDQAFFENAGGSYACRQVIDRLTRYYRERKVQPYGPYEASRLAGEEMDEGRARLAAMLGVETDELSFGPSTTQNAYVLAQAFGRMLKPGDAIIVTNQDHEANSGPWRRLADRGIEVREWRIDPETGRLPIEGLARLLDGKVRLVCFP
;
A
#
# COMPACT_ATOMS: atom_id res chain seq x y z
N MET A 1 -26.80 -4.61 12.04
CA MET A 1 -26.63 -5.83 11.22
C MET A 1 -25.46 -6.59 11.81
N SER A 2 -25.60 -7.88 12.13
CA SER A 2 -24.49 -8.72 12.61
C SER A 2 -23.71 -9.29 11.42
N LEU A 3 -22.39 -9.42 11.56
CA LEU A 3 -21.56 -10.08 10.56
C LEU A 3 -21.77 -11.61 10.66
N ASP A 4 -22.11 -12.25 9.54
CA ASP A 4 -22.16 -13.71 9.43
C ASP A 4 -20.74 -14.26 9.21
N VAL A 5 -20.11 -14.71 10.30
CA VAL A 5 -18.72 -15.18 10.28
C VAL A 5 -18.58 -16.52 9.55
N ASP A 6 -19.58 -17.40 9.64
CA ASP A 6 -19.55 -18.71 9.00
C ASP A 6 -19.59 -18.55 7.47
N PHE A 7 -20.46 -17.66 6.99
CA PHE A 7 -20.47 -17.28 5.57
C PHE A 7 -19.13 -16.71 5.12
N VAL A 8 -18.53 -15.79 5.89
CA VAL A 8 -17.23 -15.18 5.55
C VAL A 8 -16.12 -16.23 5.49
N ARG A 9 -16.02 -17.10 6.50
CA ARG A 9 -14.99 -18.16 6.54
C ARG A 9 -15.12 -19.12 5.35
N ALA A 10 -16.34 -19.46 4.94
CA ALA A 10 -16.59 -20.30 3.77
C ALA A 10 -16.06 -19.71 2.45
N GLN A 11 -15.79 -18.39 2.39
CA GLN A 11 -15.20 -17.74 1.21
C GLN A 11 -13.69 -17.96 1.08
N PHE A 12 -13.00 -18.49 2.09
CA PHE A 12 -11.54 -18.67 2.10
C PHE A 12 -11.19 -20.16 1.98
N PRO A 13 -10.73 -20.64 0.80
CA PRO A 13 -10.42 -22.05 0.58
C PRO A 13 -9.34 -22.60 1.53
N ALA A 14 -8.48 -21.75 2.08
CA ALA A 14 -7.46 -22.13 3.05
C ALA A 14 -8.06 -22.90 4.25
N PHE A 15 -9.26 -22.54 4.71
CA PHE A 15 -9.90 -23.21 5.85
C PHE A 15 -10.51 -24.57 5.53
N ALA A 16 -10.49 -24.99 4.26
CA ALA A 16 -10.88 -26.34 3.84
C ALA A 16 -9.67 -27.24 3.54
N VAL A 17 -8.44 -26.76 3.73
CA VAL A 17 -7.22 -27.55 3.50
C VAL A 17 -6.96 -28.43 4.72
N PRO A 18 -6.94 -29.77 4.61
CA PRO A 18 -6.77 -30.66 5.76
C PRO A 18 -5.48 -30.41 6.56
N ALA A 19 -4.40 -30.04 5.88
CA ALA A 19 -3.13 -29.71 6.53
C ALA A 19 -3.18 -28.42 7.39
N LEU A 20 -4.24 -27.61 7.27
CA LEU A 20 -4.48 -26.39 8.04
C LEU A 20 -5.59 -26.56 9.08
N GLU A 21 -6.16 -27.77 9.22
CA GLU A 21 -7.16 -28.10 10.22
C GLU A 21 -6.60 -27.84 11.65
N ASP A 22 -7.48 -27.41 12.56
CA ASP A 22 -7.17 -27.03 13.95
C ASP A 22 -6.14 -25.90 14.14
N GLN A 23 -5.78 -25.17 13.08
CA GLN A 23 -4.90 -24.01 13.17
C GLN A 23 -5.68 -22.69 13.20
N ALA A 24 -5.34 -21.82 14.15
CA ALA A 24 -5.81 -20.45 14.20
C ALA A 24 -4.79 -19.53 13.49
N PHE A 25 -5.22 -18.83 12.45
CA PHE A 25 -4.37 -17.91 11.69
C PHE A 25 -4.43 -16.49 12.27
N PHE A 26 -3.46 -16.16 13.13
CA PHE A 26 -3.32 -14.83 13.74
C PHE A 26 -2.19 -13.99 13.12
N GLU A 27 -1.83 -14.24 11.85
CA GLU A 27 -0.72 -13.56 11.15
C GLU A 27 -1.17 -12.76 9.92
N ASN A 28 -2.34 -12.14 9.98
CA ASN A 28 -2.88 -11.34 8.87
C ASN A 28 -2.06 -10.08 8.57
N ALA A 29 -1.23 -9.62 9.53
CA ALA A 29 -0.35 -8.46 9.35
C ALA A 29 0.81 -8.76 8.39
N GLY A 30 1.39 -9.97 8.45
CA GLY A 30 2.42 -10.44 7.52
C GLY A 30 1.87 -10.90 6.16
N GLY A 31 0.58 -11.21 6.09
CA GLY A 31 -0.14 -11.49 4.86
C GLY A 31 -1.38 -12.34 5.07
N SER A 32 -2.49 -12.03 4.39
CA SER A 32 -3.75 -12.75 4.53
C SER A 32 -3.94 -13.85 3.48
N TYR A 33 -4.69 -14.90 3.81
CA TYR A 33 -5.23 -15.80 2.79
C TYR A 33 -6.15 -15.05 1.82
N ALA A 34 -6.10 -15.41 0.54
CA ALA A 34 -7.02 -14.89 -0.46
C ALA A 34 -8.37 -15.61 -0.41
N CYS A 35 -9.46 -14.87 -0.62
CA CYS A 35 -10.76 -15.49 -0.83
C CYS A 35 -10.83 -16.16 -2.21
N ARG A 36 -11.76 -17.10 -2.37
CA ARG A 36 -11.96 -17.89 -3.58
C ARG A 36 -12.12 -17.02 -4.82
N GLN A 37 -12.86 -15.92 -4.71
CA GLN A 37 -13.14 -14.99 -5.80
C GLN A 37 -11.86 -14.35 -6.36
N VAL A 38 -10.90 -14.00 -5.49
CA VAL A 38 -9.60 -13.46 -5.90
C VAL A 38 -8.77 -14.53 -6.62
N ILE A 39 -8.72 -15.74 -6.04
CA ILE A 39 -8.00 -16.87 -6.62
C ILE A 39 -8.55 -17.21 -8.01
N ASP A 40 -9.87 -17.40 -8.12
CA ASP A 40 -10.53 -17.76 -9.37
C ASP A 40 -10.35 -16.69 -10.45
N ARG A 41 -10.44 -15.40 -10.08
CA ARG A 41 -10.24 -14.29 -11.03
C ARG A 41 -8.79 -14.23 -11.53
N LEU A 42 -7.82 -14.43 -10.64
CA LEU A 42 -6.41 -14.51 -11.01
C LEU A 42 -6.14 -15.71 -11.92
N THR A 43 -6.60 -16.91 -11.53
CA THR A 43 -6.41 -18.13 -12.32
C THR A 43 -7.05 -18.03 -13.69
N ARG A 44 -8.29 -17.49 -13.78
CA ARG A 44 -8.95 -17.23 -15.06
C ARG A 44 -8.16 -16.25 -15.92
N TYR A 45 -7.70 -15.13 -15.35
CA TYR A 45 -6.89 -14.16 -16.10
C TYR A 45 -5.64 -14.82 -16.69
N TYR A 46 -4.90 -15.60 -15.88
CA TYR A 46 -3.72 -16.31 -16.35
C TYR A 46 -4.01 -17.36 -17.43
N ARG A 47 -5.14 -18.06 -17.34
CA ARG A 47 -5.54 -19.09 -18.30
C ARG A 47 -6.03 -18.52 -19.63
N GLU A 48 -6.81 -17.43 -19.59
CA GLU A 48 -7.61 -16.97 -20.73
C GLU A 48 -7.14 -15.63 -21.32
N ARG A 49 -6.48 -14.79 -20.52
CA ARG A 49 -6.31 -13.34 -20.83
C ARG A 49 -4.89 -12.81 -20.61
N LYS A 50 -3.94 -13.65 -20.18
CA LYS A 50 -2.55 -13.23 -19.95
C LYS A 50 -1.82 -13.05 -21.27
N VAL A 51 -2.00 -11.88 -21.84
CA VAL A 51 -1.33 -11.36 -23.04
C VAL A 51 -1.03 -9.88 -22.85
N GLN A 52 -0.33 -9.26 -23.79
CA GLN A 52 -0.24 -7.80 -23.80
C GLN A 52 -1.65 -7.21 -23.94
N PRO A 53 -2.13 -6.39 -23.00
CA PRO A 53 -3.48 -5.82 -23.04
C PRO A 53 -3.64 -4.74 -24.13
N TYR A 54 -4.88 -4.40 -24.47
CA TYR A 54 -5.27 -3.31 -25.40
C TYR A 54 -4.93 -3.51 -26.89
N GLY A 55 -4.71 -4.76 -27.31
CA GLY A 55 -4.58 -5.15 -28.70
C GLY A 55 -5.93 -5.42 -29.38
N PRO A 56 -5.93 -5.67 -30.70
CA PRO A 56 -7.15 -5.76 -31.52
C PRO A 56 -7.90 -7.09 -31.44
N TYR A 57 -7.33 -8.13 -30.80
CA TYR A 57 -7.98 -9.44 -30.67
C TYR A 57 -8.61 -9.63 -29.30
N GLU A 58 -9.59 -10.53 -29.23
CA GLU A 58 -10.52 -10.63 -28.10
C GLU A 58 -9.85 -10.76 -26.73
N ALA A 59 -8.95 -11.73 -26.55
CA ALA A 59 -8.29 -11.94 -25.25
C ALA A 59 -7.49 -10.71 -24.78
N SER A 60 -6.89 -9.96 -25.71
CA SER A 60 -6.13 -8.74 -25.41
C SER A 60 -7.03 -7.54 -25.09
N ARG A 61 -8.14 -7.38 -25.82
CA ARG A 61 -9.17 -6.37 -25.50
C ARG A 61 -9.76 -6.62 -24.11
N LEU A 62 -10.18 -7.86 -23.83
CA LEU A 62 -10.75 -8.25 -22.54
C LEU A 62 -9.73 -8.05 -21.40
N ALA A 63 -8.45 -8.35 -21.62
CA ALA A 63 -7.41 -8.09 -20.62
C ALA A 63 -7.30 -6.59 -20.27
N GLY A 64 -7.40 -5.71 -21.27
CA GLY A 64 -7.40 -4.26 -21.07
C GLY A 64 -8.62 -3.79 -20.28
N GLU A 65 -9.81 -4.25 -20.66
CA GLU A 65 -11.06 -3.95 -19.94
C GLU A 65 -11.01 -4.36 -18.47
N GLU A 66 -10.38 -5.49 -18.14
CA GLU A 66 -10.20 -5.91 -16.74
C GLU A 66 -9.22 -5.03 -15.96
N MET A 67 -8.17 -4.52 -16.63
CA MET A 67 -7.24 -3.58 -16.01
C MET A 67 -7.93 -2.24 -15.71
N ASP A 68 -8.73 -1.75 -16.65
CA ASP A 68 -9.52 -0.52 -16.49
C ASP A 68 -10.57 -0.68 -15.39
N GLU A 69 -11.27 -1.82 -15.35
CA GLU A 69 -12.19 -2.16 -14.26
C GLU A 69 -11.47 -2.17 -12.89
N GLY A 70 -10.28 -2.77 -12.83
CA GLY A 70 -9.46 -2.80 -11.62
C GLY A 70 -9.09 -1.39 -11.13
N ARG A 71 -8.67 -0.51 -12.06
CA ARG A 71 -8.38 0.90 -11.78
C ARG A 71 -9.60 1.64 -11.25
N ALA A 72 -10.73 1.54 -11.96
CA ALA A 72 -11.96 2.23 -11.61
C ALA A 72 -12.49 1.81 -10.23
N ARG A 73 -12.47 0.50 -9.93
CA ARG A 73 -12.92 -0.03 -8.63
C ARG A 73 -12.00 0.39 -7.48
N LEU A 74 -10.68 0.37 -7.68
CA LEU A 74 -9.74 0.75 -6.63
C LEU A 74 -9.79 2.25 -6.36
N ALA A 75 -9.91 3.08 -7.40
CA ALA A 75 -10.09 4.52 -7.26
C ALA A 75 -11.39 4.85 -6.49
N ALA A 76 -12.51 4.21 -6.85
CA ALA A 76 -13.77 4.36 -6.13
C ALA A 76 -13.70 3.89 -4.66
N MET A 77 -12.97 2.80 -4.38
CA MET A 77 -12.76 2.32 -3.01
C MET A 77 -11.96 3.32 -2.15
N LEU A 78 -11.01 4.02 -2.76
CA LEU A 78 -10.19 5.04 -2.11
C LEU A 78 -10.84 6.43 -2.08
N GLY A 79 -11.90 6.64 -2.87
CA GLY A 79 -12.56 7.94 -3.01
C GLY A 79 -11.75 8.97 -3.81
N VAL A 80 -11.01 8.52 -4.82
CA VAL A 80 -10.16 9.35 -5.70
C VAL A 80 -10.50 9.16 -7.18
N GLU A 81 -10.05 10.06 -8.04
CA GLU A 81 -10.22 9.92 -9.49
C GLU A 81 -9.22 8.90 -10.08
N THR A 82 -9.54 8.35 -11.25
CA THR A 82 -8.75 7.25 -11.84
C THR A 82 -7.33 7.64 -12.27
N ASP A 83 -7.11 8.93 -12.54
CA ASP A 83 -5.82 9.53 -12.90
C ASP A 83 -4.97 9.92 -11.68
N GLU A 84 -5.55 9.94 -10.48
CA GLU A 84 -4.85 10.09 -9.20
C GLU A 84 -4.29 8.74 -8.68
N LEU A 85 -4.69 7.63 -9.29
CA LEU A 85 -4.25 6.28 -8.90
C LEU A 85 -3.05 5.81 -9.72
N SER A 86 -2.02 5.26 -9.07
CA SER A 86 -0.93 4.55 -9.75
C SER A 86 -0.76 3.14 -9.19
N PHE A 87 -0.72 2.14 -10.07
CA PHE A 87 -0.37 0.78 -9.68
C PHE A 87 1.14 0.62 -9.59
N GLY A 88 1.57 -0.14 -8.59
CA GLY A 88 2.92 -0.65 -8.53
C GLY A 88 2.97 -1.95 -7.73
N PRO A 89 4.14 -2.58 -7.67
CA PRO A 89 4.23 -3.98 -7.24
C PRO A 89 4.11 -4.16 -5.72
N SER A 90 4.34 -3.10 -4.93
CA SER A 90 4.21 -3.12 -3.47
C SER A 90 4.24 -1.72 -2.88
N THR A 91 3.79 -1.58 -1.63
CA THR A 91 3.94 -0.35 -0.84
C THR A 91 5.40 0.11 -0.79
N THR A 92 6.35 -0.80 -0.57
CA THR A 92 7.79 -0.51 -0.54
C THR A 92 8.29 0.11 -1.84
N GLN A 93 7.95 -0.48 -2.98
CA GLN A 93 8.40 0.04 -4.27
C GLN A 93 7.74 1.39 -4.59
N ASN A 94 6.46 1.54 -4.26
CA ASN A 94 5.74 2.79 -4.49
C ASN A 94 6.30 3.92 -3.64
N ALA A 95 6.53 3.68 -2.34
CA ALA A 95 7.17 4.64 -1.45
C ALA A 95 8.59 5.00 -1.92
N TYR A 96 9.36 4.02 -2.39
CA TYR A 96 10.68 4.29 -2.97
C TYR A 96 10.61 5.17 -4.22
N VAL A 97 9.78 4.83 -5.19
CA VAL A 97 9.61 5.63 -6.42
C VAL A 97 9.14 7.04 -6.09
N LEU A 98 8.19 7.18 -5.16
CA LEU A 98 7.70 8.47 -4.71
C LEU A 98 8.79 9.30 -4.04
N ALA A 99 9.59 8.70 -3.16
CA ALA A 99 10.73 9.37 -2.53
C ALA A 99 11.79 9.81 -3.53
N GLN A 100 12.07 9.00 -4.56
CA GLN A 100 12.99 9.39 -5.64
C GLN A 100 12.44 10.56 -6.46
N ALA A 101 11.15 10.54 -6.81
CA ALA A 101 10.50 11.60 -7.57
C ALA A 101 10.45 12.90 -6.76
N PHE A 102 9.93 12.86 -5.54
CA PHE A 102 9.79 14.02 -4.66
C PHE A 102 11.15 14.61 -4.28
N GLY A 103 12.15 13.75 -4.02
CA GLY A 103 13.49 14.20 -3.72
C GLY A 103 14.09 15.09 -4.81
N ARG A 104 13.71 14.92 -6.09
CA ARG A 104 14.18 15.81 -7.19
C ARG A 104 13.66 17.25 -7.06
N MET A 105 12.58 17.45 -6.30
CA MET A 105 11.99 18.77 -6.05
C MET A 105 12.60 19.46 -4.81
N LEU A 106 13.29 18.71 -3.96
CA LEU A 106 13.91 19.20 -2.74
C LEU A 106 15.31 19.78 -3.01
N LYS A 107 15.73 20.72 -2.16
CA LYS A 107 17.05 21.35 -2.19
C LYS A 107 17.78 21.10 -0.87
N PRO A 108 19.13 21.08 -0.87
CA PRO A 108 19.89 21.03 0.37
C PRO A 108 19.44 22.12 1.35
N GLY A 109 19.19 21.73 2.60
CA GLY A 109 18.65 22.62 3.64
C GLY A 109 17.12 22.66 3.76
N ASP A 110 16.37 22.07 2.81
CA ASP A 110 14.96 21.71 3.07
C ASP A 110 14.90 20.58 4.11
N ALA A 111 13.76 20.48 4.80
CA ALA A 111 13.51 19.46 5.81
C ALA A 111 12.32 18.56 5.44
N ILE A 112 12.37 17.31 5.88
CA ILE A 112 11.23 16.39 5.89
C ILE A 112 11.04 15.83 7.30
N ILE A 113 9.84 15.41 7.62
CA ILE A 113 9.50 14.75 8.87
C ILE A 113 9.16 13.29 8.58
N VAL A 114 9.74 12.37 9.33
CA VAL A 114 9.36 10.93 9.39
C VAL A 114 8.95 10.59 10.82
N THR A 115 8.39 9.40 11.07
CA THR A 115 8.11 8.95 12.44
C THR A 115 9.04 7.81 12.87
N ASN A 116 9.05 7.49 14.16
CA ASN A 116 9.65 6.26 14.70
C ASN A 116 8.62 5.13 14.90
N GLN A 117 7.40 5.28 14.37
CA GLN A 117 6.34 4.26 14.37
C GLN A 117 6.22 3.54 13.01
N ASP A 118 6.72 4.15 11.94
CA ASP A 118 6.62 3.65 10.57
C ASP A 118 7.27 2.28 10.36
N HIS A 119 6.64 1.47 9.51
CA HIS A 119 7.30 0.33 8.89
C HIS A 119 8.46 0.82 8.00
N GLU A 120 9.56 0.06 7.93
CA GLU A 120 10.76 0.42 7.15
C GLU A 120 10.45 0.67 5.66
N ALA A 121 9.43 0.00 5.14
CA ALA A 121 8.92 0.22 3.78
C ALA A 121 8.50 1.67 3.49
N ASN A 122 7.96 2.37 4.50
CA ASN A 122 7.62 3.79 4.38
C ASN A 122 8.82 4.65 4.78
N SER A 123 9.39 4.45 5.97
CA SER A 123 10.42 5.35 6.54
C SER A 123 11.77 5.32 5.81
N GLY A 124 12.23 4.14 5.41
CA GLY A 124 13.58 3.93 4.85
C GLY A 124 13.90 4.80 3.62
N PRO A 125 13.07 4.79 2.56
CA PRO A 125 13.30 5.62 1.38
C PRO A 125 13.40 7.12 1.66
N TRP A 126 12.60 7.64 2.61
CA TRP A 126 12.62 9.06 2.99
C TRP A 126 13.90 9.41 3.75
N ARG A 127 14.33 8.55 4.69
CA ARG A 127 15.56 8.77 5.46
C ARG A 127 16.80 8.86 4.59
N ARG A 128 16.86 8.08 3.49
CA ARG A 128 17.97 8.16 2.51
C ARG A 128 18.06 9.49 1.77
N LEU A 129 17.05 10.36 1.86
CA LEU A 129 17.16 11.73 1.32
C LEU A 129 18.18 12.57 2.11
N ALA A 130 18.57 12.16 3.31
CA ALA A 130 19.69 12.76 4.05
C ALA A 130 21.01 12.74 3.25
N ASP A 131 21.25 11.69 2.44
CA ASP A 131 22.42 11.58 1.56
C ASP A 131 22.47 12.69 0.50
N ARG A 132 21.36 13.39 0.30
CA ARG A 132 21.19 14.50 -0.64
C ARG A 132 21.18 15.87 0.05
N GLY A 133 21.52 15.93 1.34
CA GLY A 133 21.55 17.16 2.14
C GLY A 133 20.19 17.63 2.63
N ILE A 134 19.19 16.76 2.65
CA ILE A 134 17.87 17.04 3.23
C ILE A 134 17.89 16.76 4.73
N GLU A 135 17.38 17.70 5.53
CA GLU A 135 17.25 17.51 6.97
C GLU A 135 16.11 16.53 7.25
N VAL A 136 16.41 15.44 7.98
CA VAL A 136 15.39 14.46 8.39
C VAL A 136 15.08 14.67 9.87
N ARG A 137 13.85 15.10 10.16
CA ARG A 137 13.32 15.27 11.51
C ARG A 137 12.45 14.08 11.88
N GLU A 138 12.41 13.73 13.16
CA GLU A 138 11.70 12.54 13.62
C GLU A 138 10.60 12.90 14.62
N TRP A 139 9.34 12.67 14.22
CA TRP A 139 8.17 12.74 15.09
C TRP A 139 8.06 11.46 15.89
N ARG A 140 8.20 11.57 17.21
CA ARG A 140 8.32 10.42 18.09
C ARG A 140 7.00 10.07 18.78
N ILE A 141 6.74 8.77 18.89
CA ILE A 141 5.67 8.25 19.73
C ILE A 141 5.89 8.60 21.20
N ASP A 142 4.79 8.73 21.91
CA ASP A 142 4.75 8.60 23.36
C ASP A 142 4.94 7.11 23.73
N PRO A 143 5.96 6.77 24.54
CA PRO A 143 6.28 5.38 24.86
C PRO A 143 5.28 4.71 25.81
N GLU A 144 4.46 5.48 26.53
CA GLU A 144 3.44 4.95 27.44
C GLU A 144 2.14 4.63 26.69
N THR A 145 1.78 5.45 25.71
CA THR A 145 0.50 5.33 24.96
C THR A 145 0.66 4.71 23.57
N GLY A 146 1.87 4.68 23.02
CA GLY A 146 2.14 4.27 21.64
C GLY A 146 1.60 5.22 20.58
N ARG A 147 1.13 6.41 20.97
CA ARG A 147 0.53 7.40 20.06
C ARG A 147 1.56 8.40 19.58
N LEU A 148 1.33 8.99 18.40
CA LEU A 148 2.07 10.13 17.90
C LEU A 148 1.36 11.44 18.35
N PRO A 149 1.87 12.18 19.36
CA PRO A 149 1.22 13.39 19.84
C PRO A 149 1.40 14.55 18.84
N ILE A 150 0.30 15.21 18.47
CA ILE A 150 0.29 16.29 17.47
C ILE A 150 1.14 17.48 17.91
N GLU A 151 1.26 17.74 19.21
CA GLU A 151 2.11 18.78 19.78
C GLU A 151 3.59 18.53 19.45
N GLY A 152 3.98 17.26 19.35
CA GLY A 152 5.32 16.85 18.90
C GLY A 152 5.56 17.23 17.44
N LEU A 153 4.59 16.97 16.56
CA LEU A 153 4.65 17.37 15.16
C LEU A 153 4.72 18.90 15.01
N ALA A 154 3.88 19.64 15.74
CA ALA A 154 3.83 21.10 15.67
C ALA A 154 5.17 21.78 15.98
N ARG A 155 5.97 21.22 16.90
CA ARG A 155 7.31 21.73 17.24
C ARG A 155 8.37 21.45 16.17
N LEU A 156 8.15 20.46 15.32
CA LEU A 156 9.05 20.08 14.23
C LEU A 156 8.76 20.85 12.94
N LEU A 157 7.59 21.48 12.82
CA LEU A 157 7.20 22.27 11.66
C LEU A 157 7.87 23.65 11.69
N ASP A 158 8.44 24.06 10.56
CA ASP A 158 8.95 25.40 10.28
C ASP A 158 8.90 25.69 8.76
N GLY A 159 9.43 26.84 8.33
CA GLY A 159 9.46 27.23 6.91
C GLY A 159 10.33 26.35 5.99
N LYS A 160 11.11 25.41 6.53
CA LYS A 160 11.95 24.48 5.78
C LYS A 160 11.24 23.16 5.49
N VAL A 161 10.23 22.78 6.28
CA VAL A 161 9.55 21.49 6.09
C VAL A 161 8.78 21.48 4.78
N ARG A 162 9.05 20.46 3.96
CA ARG A 162 8.39 20.25 2.65
C ARG A 162 7.49 19.03 2.61
N LEU A 163 7.69 18.08 3.52
CA LEU A 163 6.95 16.82 3.55
C LEU A 163 6.89 16.25 4.96
N VAL A 164 5.75 15.64 5.30
CA VAL A 164 5.55 14.83 6.51
C VAL A 164 5.14 13.43 6.06
N CYS A 165 5.94 12.43 6.42
CA CYS A 165 5.71 11.02 6.12
C CYS A 165 5.35 10.32 7.43
N PHE A 166 4.20 9.65 7.46
CA PHE A 166 3.68 8.96 8.65
C PHE A 166 2.91 7.69 8.23
N PRO A 167 2.62 6.77 9.18
CA PRO A 167 1.94 5.49 8.91
C PRO A 167 0.50 5.63 8.39
#